data_AF-A9NM33-F1
#
_entry.id   AF-A9NM33-F1
#
_cell.length_a   1.000
_cell.length_b   1.000
_cell.length_c   1.000
_cell.angle_alpha   90.00
_cell.angle_beta   90.00
_cell.angle_gamma   90.00
#
_symmetry.space_group_name_H-M   'P 1'
#
loop_
_entity.id
_entity.type
_entity.pdbx_description
1 polymer ?
#
loop_
_entity_poly.entity_id
_entity_poly.type
_entity_poly.pdbx_seq_one_letter_code
_entity_poly.pdbx_strand_id
1 'polypeptide(L)'
;MEFAVTLQQQAMNKPCLGAYLVKSSGLGFESPRRKLDSCRMVKTRVQASKIRRERRPQNNDGDYYVDNGCIDCDTCRWMAPRTFKRIDERSAVYSQPNSAEERLKALQALISCPTASIHTESPPDISQVQMLFPLPLDEKSLSGVYLCGYHSDKSHGATAYFIVHPKGNILVGSPRYSECLAHNLEGLGGARYMFLTHSDDVPDHARWAKRLQCDRILHMREVKLPTADVELILEGQGPWSIFSDFDLIFTPGHTESQGKSGAYNAYYSWIFSGFYRVMVRD
;
A
#
# COMPACT_ATOMS: atom_id res chain seq x y z
N MET A 1 8.79 -3.05 30.10
CA MET A 1 8.50 -2.02 29.09
C MET A 1 9.65 -2.00 28.07
N GLU A 2 10.02 -3.18 27.55
CA GLU A 2 11.27 -3.36 26.77
C GLU A 2 11.22 -4.57 25.80
N PHE A 3 10.03 -5.07 25.49
CA PHE A 3 9.84 -6.30 24.68
C PHE A 3 9.13 -6.09 23.32
N ALA A 4 8.72 -4.86 22.99
CA ALA A 4 7.98 -4.57 21.75
C ALA A 4 8.83 -3.94 20.63
N VAL A 5 10.13 -3.71 20.85
CA VAL A 5 11.02 -3.05 19.87
C VAL A 5 11.91 -4.06 19.12
N THR A 6 11.94 -5.32 19.52
CA THR A 6 12.99 -6.26 19.08
C THR A 6 12.64 -7.08 17.82
N LEU A 7 11.40 -7.08 17.34
CA LEU A 7 11.02 -7.84 16.14
C LEU A 7 11.31 -7.12 14.82
N GLN A 8 11.58 -5.82 14.84
CA GLN A 8 11.91 -5.05 13.63
C GLN A 8 13.41 -5.08 13.28
N GLN A 9 14.28 -5.57 14.19
CA GLN A 9 15.74 -5.48 14.05
C GLN A 9 16.47 -6.81 13.79
N GLN A 10 15.81 -7.97 13.86
CA GLN A 10 16.48 -9.28 13.79
C GLN A 10 16.40 -10.02 12.44
N ALA A 11 15.71 -9.48 11.42
CA ALA A 11 15.63 -10.12 10.09
C ALA A 11 16.75 -9.71 9.11
N MET A 12 17.66 -8.82 9.50
CA MET A 12 18.73 -8.31 8.62
C MET A 12 20.11 -8.66 9.17
N ASN A 13 20.48 -9.94 9.17
CA ASN A 13 21.89 -10.38 9.12
C ASN A 13 21.96 -11.91 9.02
N LYS A 14 22.12 -12.44 7.80
CA LYS A 14 23.15 -13.43 7.47
C LYS A 14 23.14 -13.79 5.97
N PRO A 15 24.31 -14.07 5.38
CA PRO A 15 24.49 -14.20 3.94
C PRO A 15 24.39 -15.65 3.46
N CYS A 16 24.33 -15.76 2.13
CA CYS A 16 24.83 -16.87 1.31
C CYS A 16 23.90 -18.05 0.96
N LEU A 17 23.98 -18.33 -0.34
CA LEU A 17 23.96 -19.61 -1.06
C LEU A 17 22.63 -20.04 -1.68
N GLY A 18 22.64 -20.02 -3.01
CA GLY A 18 21.52 -20.39 -3.86
C GLY A 18 21.28 -21.89 -3.95
N ALA A 19 20.12 -22.23 -4.51
CA ALA A 19 19.92 -23.44 -5.31
C ALA A 19 18.59 -23.37 -6.07
N TYR A 20 18.72 -23.42 -7.40
CA TYR A 20 17.96 -24.14 -8.41
C TYR A 20 16.45 -24.48 -8.24
N LEU A 21 15.73 -24.06 -9.28
CA LEU A 21 14.46 -24.58 -9.79
C LEU A 21 14.46 -26.11 -9.92
N VAL A 22 13.37 -26.74 -9.47
CA VAL A 22 12.91 -28.04 -10.00
C VAL A 22 11.45 -27.88 -10.43
N LYS A 23 11.20 -28.15 -11.71
CA LYS A 23 9.86 -28.25 -12.32
C LYS A 23 9.08 -29.39 -11.67
N SER A 24 7.82 -29.14 -11.33
CA SER A 24 6.79 -30.17 -11.35
C SER A 24 5.69 -29.77 -12.33
N SER A 25 5.20 -30.81 -12.98
CA SER A 25 4.55 -30.85 -14.28
C SER A 25 3.04 -30.60 -14.22
N GLY A 26 2.55 -29.81 -15.19
CA GLY A 26 1.40 -30.18 -16.01
C GLY A 26 0.00 -29.90 -15.45
N LEU A 27 -0.50 -28.68 -15.69
CA LEU A 27 -1.87 -28.45 -16.14
C LEU A 27 -1.82 -27.32 -17.18
N GLY A 28 -2.15 -27.66 -18.43
CA GLY A 28 -2.13 -26.73 -19.55
C GLY A 28 -3.28 -25.73 -19.45
N PHE A 29 -2.95 -24.44 -19.41
CA PHE A 29 -3.87 -23.35 -19.72
C PHE A 29 -3.30 -22.59 -20.92
N GLU A 30 -3.95 -22.72 -22.07
CA GLU A 30 -3.66 -21.90 -23.24
C GLU A 30 -4.14 -20.47 -22.99
N SER A 31 -3.21 -19.51 -22.96
CA SER A 31 -3.55 -18.09 -22.87
C SER A 31 -3.98 -17.55 -24.25
N PRO A 32 -5.11 -16.84 -24.39
CA PRO A 32 -5.41 -16.13 -25.61
C PRO A 32 -4.48 -14.91 -25.76
N ARG A 33 -3.63 -14.90 -26.80
CA ARG A 33 -2.91 -13.69 -27.22
C ARG A 33 -3.93 -12.67 -27.74
N ARG A 34 -4.18 -11.60 -26.99
CA ARG A 34 -4.86 -10.40 -27.51
C ARG A 34 -3.87 -9.24 -27.64
N LYS A 35 -4.00 -8.53 -28.75
CA LYS A 35 -3.11 -7.46 -29.20
C LYS A 35 -3.09 -6.31 -28.19
N LEU A 36 -1.91 -5.74 -27.98
CA LEU A 36 -1.66 -4.51 -27.22
C LEU A 36 -2.29 -3.34 -27.99
N ASP A 37 -3.40 -2.82 -27.49
CA ASP A 37 -3.93 -1.54 -27.96
C ASP A 37 -3.30 -0.40 -27.14
N SER A 38 -2.66 0.53 -27.84
CA SER A 38 -1.90 1.64 -27.28
C SER A 38 -2.78 2.56 -26.42
N CYS A 39 -2.44 2.70 -25.14
CA CYS A 39 -3.12 3.61 -24.21
C CYS A 39 -2.85 5.08 -24.62
N ARG A 40 -3.89 5.81 -25.01
CA ARG A 40 -3.81 7.23 -25.39
C ARG A 40 -3.97 8.08 -24.13
N MET A 41 -2.90 8.73 -23.69
CA MET A 41 -2.90 9.61 -22.52
C MET A 41 -3.79 10.84 -22.73
N VAL A 42 -4.87 10.97 -21.96
CA VAL A 42 -5.67 12.20 -21.89
C VAL A 42 -5.02 13.16 -20.90
N LYS A 43 -4.60 14.34 -21.38
CA LYS A 43 -4.01 15.41 -20.57
C LYS A 43 -5.12 16.22 -19.90
N THR A 44 -5.44 15.94 -18.65
CA THR A 44 -6.31 16.80 -17.85
C THR A 44 -5.47 17.88 -17.15
N ARG A 45 -5.71 19.17 -17.46
CA ARG A 45 -5.08 20.30 -16.77
C ARG A 45 -5.73 20.50 -15.40
N VAL A 46 -5.00 20.21 -14.33
CA VAL A 46 -5.34 20.63 -12.97
C VAL A 46 -4.59 21.94 -12.69
N GLN A 47 -5.32 22.99 -12.26
CA GLN A 47 -4.71 24.23 -11.78
C GLN A 47 -3.99 23.97 -10.45
N ALA A 48 -2.66 23.98 -10.46
CA ALA A 48 -1.83 23.82 -9.27
C ALA A 48 -1.62 25.17 -8.58
N SER A 49 -1.94 25.26 -7.29
CA SER A 49 -1.38 26.29 -6.42
C SER A 49 0.14 26.09 -6.35
N LYS A 50 0.91 27.01 -6.93
CA LYS A 50 2.37 26.89 -7.05
C LYS A 50 3.06 27.29 -5.74
N ILE A 51 2.98 26.46 -4.71
CA ILE A 51 4.10 26.39 -3.77
C ILE A 51 5.27 25.82 -4.58
N ARG A 52 6.36 26.59 -4.70
CA ARG A 52 7.55 26.13 -5.42
C ARG A 52 8.16 24.99 -4.62
N ARG A 53 8.17 23.81 -5.25
CA ARG A 53 8.85 22.62 -4.72
C ARG A 53 10.34 22.83 -4.84
N GLU A 54 11.01 22.85 -3.70
CA GLU A 54 12.45 23.08 -3.60
C GLU A 54 13.11 21.93 -2.85
N ARG A 55 14.29 21.52 -3.33
CA ARG A 55 15.13 20.52 -2.66
C ARG A 55 15.39 20.98 -1.23
N ARG A 56 15.14 20.10 -0.26
CA ARG A 56 15.48 20.39 1.13
C ARG A 56 17.00 20.42 1.33
N PRO A 57 17.55 21.34 2.13
CA PRO A 57 18.98 21.38 2.45
C PRO A 57 19.44 20.17 3.31
N GLN A 58 18.50 19.47 3.96
CA GLN A 58 18.80 18.26 4.75
C GLN A 58 19.12 17.02 3.91
N ASN A 59 18.95 17.07 2.58
CA ASN A 59 19.34 15.95 1.72
C ASN A 59 20.86 15.93 1.57
N ASN A 60 21.47 14.75 1.63
CA ASN A 60 22.81 14.55 1.12
C ASN A 60 22.84 14.71 -0.41
N ASP A 61 23.90 15.31 -0.93
CA ASP A 61 24.07 15.57 -2.35
C ASP A 61 23.97 14.30 -3.20
N GLY A 62 23.42 14.44 -4.41
CA GLY A 62 23.31 13.38 -5.40
C GLY A 62 21.97 13.39 -6.14
N ASP A 63 21.75 12.32 -6.89
CA ASP A 63 20.62 12.18 -7.80
C ASP A 63 19.28 12.23 -7.04
N TYR A 64 19.12 11.43 -5.98
CA TYR A 64 17.86 11.38 -5.22
C TYR A 64 17.77 12.54 -4.23
N TYR A 65 16.59 13.14 -4.11
CA TYR A 65 16.31 14.16 -3.10
C TYR A 65 14.83 14.24 -2.71
N VAL A 66 14.57 14.76 -1.51
CA VAL A 66 13.22 15.09 -1.03
C VAL A 66 12.99 16.60 -1.07
N ASP A 67 11.84 17.04 -1.57
CA ASP A 67 11.44 18.44 -1.61
C ASP A 67 10.69 18.91 -0.33
N ASN A 68 10.42 20.21 -0.25
CA ASN A 68 9.70 20.86 0.84
C ASN A 68 8.19 20.53 0.92
N GLY A 69 7.64 19.75 -0.02
CA GLY A 69 6.27 19.23 -0.01
C GLY A 69 6.09 17.95 0.82
N CYS A 70 7.16 17.42 1.41
CA CYS A 70 7.09 16.27 2.30
C CYS A 70 6.23 16.57 3.54
N ILE A 71 5.27 15.67 3.82
CA ILE A 71 4.34 15.75 4.96
C ILE A 71 4.71 14.80 6.11
N ASP A 72 5.92 14.24 6.09
CA ASP A 72 6.44 13.36 7.14
C ASP A 72 5.65 12.05 7.40
N CYS A 73 5.01 11.49 6.37
CA CYS A 73 4.17 10.29 6.45
C CYS A 73 4.92 8.95 6.68
N ASP A 74 6.23 8.96 6.90
CA ASP A 74 7.09 7.79 7.13
C ASP A 74 7.27 6.78 5.96
N THR A 75 6.41 6.79 4.93
CA THR A 75 6.41 5.84 3.79
C THR A 75 7.79 5.45 3.28
N CYS A 76 8.60 6.45 2.89
CA CYS A 76 9.90 6.18 2.29
C CYS A 76 10.93 5.60 3.26
N ARG A 77 10.77 5.84 4.57
CA ARG A 77 11.71 5.40 5.60
C ARG A 77 11.56 3.92 5.89
N TRP A 78 10.35 3.37 5.90
CA TRP A 78 10.19 1.91 6.02
C TRP A 78 10.37 1.18 4.68
N MET A 79 10.05 1.81 3.54
CA MET A 79 10.30 1.20 2.21
C MET A 79 11.78 1.15 1.84
N ALA A 80 12.55 2.19 2.15
CA ALA A 80 13.96 2.33 1.80
C ALA A 80 14.77 2.96 2.96
N PRO A 81 14.89 2.25 4.11
CA PRO A 81 15.49 2.79 5.34
C PRO A 81 16.97 3.15 5.22
N ARG A 82 17.69 2.55 4.26
CA ARG A 82 19.08 2.90 3.98
C ARG A 82 19.20 4.26 3.27
N THR A 83 18.18 4.64 2.51
CA THR A 83 18.18 5.87 1.71
C THR A 83 17.55 7.04 2.45
N PHE A 84 16.41 6.85 3.12
CA PHE A 84 15.65 7.94 3.74
C PHE A 84 15.62 7.84 5.26
N LYS A 85 15.79 9.00 5.93
CA LYS A 85 15.60 9.14 7.37
C LYS A 85 14.79 10.40 7.70
N ARG A 86 14.26 10.47 8.92
CA ARG A 86 13.64 11.69 9.43
C ARG A 86 14.76 12.65 9.87
N ILE A 87 14.78 13.84 9.30
CA ILE A 87 15.69 14.94 9.64
C ILE A 87 14.86 16.23 9.61
N ASP A 88 14.85 16.97 10.72
CA ASP A 88 14.02 18.16 10.94
C ASP A 88 12.54 17.93 10.60
N GLU A 89 11.90 16.99 11.32
CA GLU A 89 10.46 16.69 11.23
C GLU A 89 9.94 16.25 9.85
N ARG A 90 10.81 15.90 8.91
CA ARG A 90 10.43 15.43 7.57
C ARG A 90 11.46 14.43 7.02
N SER A 91 11.08 13.66 6.01
CA SER A 91 12.03 12.77 5.33
C SER A 91 13.06 13.55 4.51
N ALA A 92 14.30 13.09 4.53
CA ALA A 92 15.39 13.54 3.67
C ALA A 92 16.22 12.34 3.19
N VAL A 93 16.94 12.50 2.09
CA VAL A 93 17.92 11.51 1.62
C VAL A 93 19.13 11.55 2.55
N TYR A 94 19.27 10.51 3.38
CA TYR A 94 20.39 10.31 4.29
C TYR A 94 21.57 9.62 3.60
N SER A 95 21.31 8.75 2.63
CA SER A 95 22.36 8.14 1.81
C SER A 95 21.83 7.93 0.41
N GLN A 96 22.61 8.29 -0.60
CA GLN A 96 22.26 7.97 -1.99
C GLN A 96 22.27 6.44 -2.17
N PRO A 97 21.28 5.87 -2.88
CA PRO A 97 21.24 4.43 -3.14
C PRO A 97 22.40 4.04 -4.07
N ASN A 98 23.24 3.10 -3.62
CA ASN A 98 24.48 2.75 -4.35
C ASN A 98 24.38 1.42 -5.11
N SER A 99 23.45 0.55 -4.74
CA SER A 99 23.23 -0.76 -5.36
C SER A 99 21.95 -0.80 -6.21
N ALA A 100 21.78 -1.83 -7.04
CA ALA A 100 20.55 -2.00 -7.82
C ALA A 100 19.32 -2.21 -6.90
N GLU A 101 19.50 -2.95 -5.80
CA GLU A 101 18.47 -3.19 -4.79
C GLU A 101 18.04 -1.91 -4.08
N GLU A 102 18.99 -1.09 -3.65
CA GLU A 102 18.69 0.19 -2.98
C GLU A 102 17.99 1.17 -3.93
N ARG A 103 18.41 1.21 -5.20
CA ARG A 103 17.74 2.02 -6.23
C ARG A 103 16.31 1.56 -6.46
N LEU A 104 16.09 0.25 -6.54
CA LEU A 104 14.75 -0.32 -6.67
C LEU A 104 13.85 0.08 -5.50
N LYS A 105 14.33 -0.08 -4.27
CA LYS A 105 13.58 0.32 -3.06
C LYS A 105 13.30 1.82 -3.02
N ALA A 106 14.26 2.65 -3.43
CA ALA A 106 14.08 4.10 -3.51
C ALA A 106 13.03 4.50 -4.57
N LEU A 107 13.00 3.81 -5.73
CA LEU A 107 11.98 4.04 -6.76
C LEU A 107 10.59 3.53 -6.32
N GLN A 108 10.52 2.42 -5.59
CA GLN A 108 9.27 1.96 -4.96
C GLN A 108 8.75 2.99 -3.96
N ALA A 109 9.63 3.56 -3.12
CA ALA A 109 9.29 4.65 -2.20
C ALA A 109 8.84 5.93 -2.94
N LEU A 110 9.49 6.27 -4.07
CA LEU A 110 9.12 7.39 -4.93
C LEU A 110 7.68 7.25 -5.44
N ILE A 111 7.33 6.08 -5.99
CA ILE A 111 5.98 5.79 -6.48
C ILE A 111 4.94 5.86 -5.35
N SER A 112 5.28 5.33 -4.17
CA SER A 112 4.40 5.30 -3.01
C SER A 112 4.28 6.63 -2.26
N CYS A 113 5.11 7.63 -2.55
CA CYS A 113 5.09 8.91 -1.85
C CYS A 113 3.74 9.63 -2.06
N PRO A 114 2.98 9.94 -1.00
CA PRO A 114 1.65 10.52 -1.12
C PRO A 114 1.64 11.89 -1.79
N THR A 115 2.65 12.72 -1.49
CA THR A 115 2.79 14.06 -2.04
C THR A 115 3.73 14.14 -3.25
N ALA A 116 4.23 13.00 -3.74
CA ALA A 116 5.23 12.94 -4.81
C ALA A 116 6.44 13.84 -4.54
N SER A 117 6.94 13.83 -3.29
CA SER A 117 8.02 14.72 -2.83
C SER A 117 9.42 14.13 -2.99
N ILE A 118 9.53 12.91 -3.50
CA ILE A 118 10.80 12.24 -3.76
C ILE A 118 11.09 12.37 -5.24
N HIS A 119 12.29 12.83 -5.56
CA HIS A 119 12.72 13.15 -6.91
C HIS A 119 14.09 12.56 -7.21
N THR A 120 14.42 12.54 -8.49
CA THR A 120 15.77 12.36 -9.00
C THR A 120 16.17 13.58 -9.84
N GLU A 121 17.46 13.82 -10.05
CA GLU A 121 17.92 14.90 -10.93
C GLU A 121 17.63 14.55 -12.40
N SER A 122 17.81 13.29 -12.75
CA SER A 122 17.42 12.74 -14.05
C SER A 122 16.20 11.85 -13.89
N PRO A 123 15.06 12.14 -14.55
CA PRO A 123 13.87 11.31 -14.47
C PRO A 123 14.18 9.86 -14.84
N PRO A 124 13.93 8.88 -13.95
CA PRO A 124 14.24 7.49 -14.23
C PRO A 124 13.10 6.87 -15.03
N ASP A 125 13.40 5.84 -15.81
CA ASP A 125 12.34 4.95 -16.30
C ASP A 125 11.81 4.11 -15.13
N ILE A 126 10.61 4.46 -14.68
CA ILE A 126 9.93 3.76 -13.57
C ILE A 126 9.00 2.65 -14.05
N SER A 127 8.87 2.43 -15.36
CA SER A 127 7.87 1.51 -15.94
C SER A 127 8.01 0.10 -15.37
N GLN A 128 9.24 -0.40 -15.25
CA GLN A 128 9.51 -1.71 -14.66
C GLN A 128 9.12 -1.77 -13.19
N VAL A 129 9.37 -0.69 -12.43
CA VAL A 129 9.03 -0.62 -11.00
C VAL A 129 7.52 -0.56 -10.80
N GLN A 130 6.80 0.15 -11.67
CA GLN A 130 5.35 0.21 -11.63
C GLN A 130 4.72 -1.17 -11.85
N MET A 131 5.29 -1.99 -12.73
CA MET A 131 4.84 -3.37 -12.97
C MET A 131 5.07 -4.32 -11.79
N LEU A 132 5.91 -3.96 -10.82
CA LEU A 132 6.12 -4.76 -9.61
C LEU A 132 5.00 -4.58 -8.58
N PHE A 133 4.21 -3.51 -8.66
CA PHE A 133 3.12 -3.29 -7.72
C PHE A 133 1.88 -4.12 -8.07
N PRO A 134 1.12 -4.63 -7.09
CA PRO A 134 1.35 -4.47 -5.65
C PRO A 134 2.51 -5.37 -5.17
N LEU A 135 3.28 -4.89 -4.19
CA LEU A 135 4.49 -5.59 -3.70
C LEU A 135 4.10 -6.63 -2.66
N PRO A 136 4.65 -7.86 -2.68
CA PRO A 136 4.38 -8.83 -1.62
C PRO A 136 4.86 -8.27 -0.27
N LEU A 137 4.01 -8.38 0.76
CA LEU A 137 4.32 -7.85 2.09
C LEU A 137 5.31 -8.74 2.83
N ASP A 138 4.97 -10.03 2.96
CA ASP A 138 5.86 -11.09 3.44
C ASP A 138 5.41 -12.42 2.83
N GLU A 139 6.17 -12.94 1.87
CA GLU A 139 5.84 -14.19 1.18
C GLU A 139 5.85 -15.42 2.11
N LYS A 140 6.52 -15.34 3.25
CA LYS A 140 6.66 -16.48 4.18
C LYS A 140 5.52 -16.53 5.19
N SER A 141 5.14 -15.40 5.76
CA SER A 141 4.13 -15.33 6.84
C SER A 141 2.77 -14.79 6.40
N LEU A 142 2.71 -14.12 5.25
CA LEU A 142 1.55 -13.38 4.73
C LEU A 142 1.40 -13.61 3.22
N SER A 143 1.50 -14.87 2.80
CA SER A 143 1.31 -15.24 1.39
C SER A 143 -0.05 -14.76 0.88
N GLY A 144 -0.06 -14.14 -0.31
CA GLY A 144 -1.27 -13.56 -0.89
C GLY A 144 -1.61 -12.16 -0.39
N VAL A 145 -0.81 -11.55 0.50
CA VAL A 145 -0.99 -10.17 0.95
C VAL A 145 0.06 -9.25 0.31
N TYR A 146 -0.42 -8.18 -0.30
CA TYR A 146 0.40 -7.24 -1.04
C TYR A 146 0.18 -5.80 -0.58
N LEU A 147 1.24 -4.99 -0.65
CA LEU A 147 1.25 -3.54 -0.48
C LEU A 147 0.95 -2.88 -1.83
N CYS A 148 -0.13 -2.10 -1.91
CA CYS A 148 -0.50 -1.42 -3.15
C CYS A 148 0.48 -0.31 -3.53
N GLY A 149 1.20 0.28 -2.57
CA GLY A 149 1.93 1.52 -2.81
C GLY A 149 0.97 2.67 -3.14
N TYR A 150 1.38 3.55 -4.07
CA TYR A 150 0.56 4.64 -4.60
C TYR A 150 -0.26 5.37 -3.53
N HIS A 151 0.36 5.77 -2.42
CA HIS A 151 -0.37 6.41 -1.34
C HIS A 151 -0.87 7.80 -1.77
N SER A 152 -1.78 8.37 -0.99
CA SER A 152 -2.42 9.64 -1.30
C SER A 152 -2.14 10.68 -0.23
N ASP A 153 -1.94 11.92 -0.65
CA ASP A 153 -1.86 13.08 0.25
C ASP A 153 -3.20 13.35 0.95
N LYS A 154 -4.32 13.05 0.27
CA LYS A 154 -5.67 13.11 0.84
C LYS A 154 -5.88 12.15 2.01
N SER A 155 -5.07 11.10 2.13
CA SER A 155 -5.12 10.14 3.23
C SER A 155 -3.91 10.21 4.16
N HIS A 156 -3.15 11.31 4.11
CA HIS A 156 -1.91 11.49 4.88
C HIS A 156 -0.89 10.34 4.72
N GLY A 157 -0.94 9.61 3.59
CA GLY A 157 -0.08 8.47 3.35
C GLY A 157 -0.56 7.13 3.92
N ALA A 158 -1.86 6.98 4.22
CA ALA A 158 -2.43 5.70 4.65
C ALA A 158 -2.11 4.58 3.66
N THR A 159 -1.64 3.44 4.19
CA THR A 159 -1.23 2.28 3.40
C THR A 159 -2.45 1.47 2.96
N ALA A 160 -2.55 1.22 1.66
CA ALA A 160 -3.52 0.29 1.10
C ALA A 160 -2.88 -1.07 0.81
N TYR A 161 -3.67 -2.13 0.98
CA TYR A 161 -3.26 -3.51 0.80
C TYR A 161 -4.18 -4.23 -0.18
N PHE A 162 -3.67 -5.26 -0.84
CA PHE A 162 -4.44 -6.14 -1.69
C PHE A 162 -4.26 -7.58 -1.24
N ILE A 163 -5.36 -8.28 -1.06
CA ILE A 163 -5.38 -9.66 -0.56
C ILE A 163 -5.94 -10.54 -1.65
N VAL A 164 -5.12 -11.48 -2.12
CA VAL A 164 -5.55 -12.52 -3.05
C VAL A 164 -6.25 -13.63 -2.28
N HIS A 165 -7.47 -13.97 -2.69
CA HIS A 165 -8.28 -14.94 -1.98
C HIS A 165 -9.15 -15.78 -2.93
N PRO A 166 -9.27 -17.12 -2.77
CA PRO A 166 -10.00 -17.98 -3.71
C PRO A 166 -11.46 -17.64 -3.95
N LYS A 167 -12.15 -17.01 -2.99
CA LYS A 167 -13.58 -16.61 -3.13
C LYS A 167 -13.76 -15.18 -3.67
N GLY A 168 -12.67 -14.50 -3.97
CA GLY A 168 -12.62 -13.12 -4.44
C GLY A 168 -11.65 -12.28 -3.62
N ASN A 169 -10.78 -11.56 -4.33
CA ASN A 169 -9.76 -10.71 -3.72
C ASN A 169 -10.37 -9.50 -3.01
N ILE A 170 -9.60 -8.93 -2.07
CA ILE A 170 -10.01 -7.78 -1.26
C ILE A 170 -8.99 -6.65 -1.42
N LEU A 171 -9.45 -5.47 -1.82
CA LEU A 171 -8.67 -4.23 -1.72
C LEU A 171 -8.97 -3.58 -0.37
N VAL A 172 -7.96 -3.45 0.50
CA VAL A 172 -8.10 -2.81 1.81
C VAL A 172 -7.56 -1.38 1.72
N GLY A 173 -8.39 -0.41 2.08
CA GLY A 173 -8.12 1.01 1.91
C GLY A 173 -8.33 1.48 0.47
N SER A 174 -7.93 2.71 0.18
CA SER A 174 -8.10 3.33 -1.14
C SER A 174 -6.79 3.98 -1.57
N PRO A 175 -5.93 3.29 -2.36
CA PRO A 175 -4.72 3.91 -2.89
C PRO A 175 -5.09 5.00 -3.89
N ARG A 176 -4.20 5.97 -4.11
CA ARG A 176 -4.34 6.92 -5.22
C ARG A 176 -4.46 6.14 -6.52
N TYR A 177 -5.46 6.46 -7.34
CA TYR A 177 -5.69 5.71 -8.56
C TYR A 177 -4.52 5.88 -9.55
N SER A 178 -4.09 4.77 -10.14
CA SER A 178 -3.25 4.77 -11.35
C SER A 178 -3.69 3.66 -12.30
N GLU A 179 -3.61 3.91 -13.61
CA GLU A 179 -3.97 2.89 -14.61
C GLU A 179 -3.06 1.65 -14.53
N CYS A 180 -1.78 1.84 -14.20
CA CYS A 180 -0.83 0.73 -14.08
C CYS A 180 -1.19 -0.17 -12.87
N LEU A 181 -1.41 0.42 -11.69
CA LEU A 181 -1.83 -0.38 -10.52
C LEU A 181 -3.16 -1.08 -10.81
N ALA A 182 -4.13 -0.39 -11.42
CA ALA A 182 -5.42 -1.00 -11.75
C ALA A 182 -5.27 -2.20 -12.69
N HIS A 183 -4.46 -2.07 -13.74
CA HIS A 183 -4.16 -3.17 -14.64
C HIS A 183 -3.48 -4.34 -13.92
N ASN A 184 -2.54 -4.08 -13.03
CA ASN A 184 -1.84 -5.12 -12.28
C ASN A 184 -2.80 -5.85 -11.32
N LEU A 185 -3.69 -5.13 -10.63
CA LEU A 185 -4.71 -5.73 -9.76
C LEU A 185 -5.70 -6.60 -10.55
N GLU A 186 -6.10 -6.18 -11.75
CA GLU A 186 -6.89 -7.02 -12.66
C GLU A 186 -6.14 -8.28 -13.09
N GLY A 187 -4.84 -8.17 -13.35
CA GLY A 187 -3.97 -9.31 -13.66
C GLY A 187 -3.90 -10.33 -12.51
N LEU A 188 -4.13 -9.90 -11.26
CA LEU A 188 -4.24 -10.76 -10.08
C LEU A 188 -5.68 -11.27 -9.82
N GLY A 189 -6.62 -11.02 -10.72
CA GLY A 189 -8.02 -11.45 -10.61
C GLY A 189 -9.00 -10.36 -10.20
N GLY A 190 -8.60 -9.09 -10.22
CA GLY A 190 -9.44 -7.96 -9.82
C GLY A 190 -9.73 -7.94 -8.33
N ALA A 191 -10.79 -7.24 -7.90
CA ALA A 191 -11.26 -7.27 -6.52
C ALA A 191 -12.75 -7.61 -6.50
N ARG A 192 -13.17 -8.43 -5.53
CA ARG A 192 -14.58 -8.62 -5.22
C ARG A 192 -15.07 -7.58 -4.22
N TYR A 193 -14.23 -7.29 -3.22
CA TYR A 193 -14.55 -6.33 -2.17
C TYR A 193 -13.49 -5.23 -2.08
N MET A 194 -13.93 -4.03 -1.72
CA MET A 194 -13.07 -2.93 -1.29
C MET A 194 -13.43 -2.55 0.15
N PHE A 195 -12.59 -2.90 1.11
CA PHE A 195 -12.82 -2.55 2.51
C PHE A 195 -12.25 -1.15 2.81
N LEU A 196 -13.13 -0.20 3.08
CA LEU A 196 -12.77 1.17 3.43
C LEU A 196 -12.69 1.28 4.96
N THR A 197 -11.57 1.80 5.46
CA THR A 197 -11.27 1.79 6.89
C THR A 197 -11.88 2.95 7.65
N HIS A 198 -12.07 4.09 6.99
CA HIS A 198 -12.71 5.28 7.55
C HIS A 198 -13.06 6.24 6.42
N SER A 199 -14.02 7.12 6.66
CA SER A 199 -14.58 8.04 5.65
C SER A 199 -13.58 9.06 5.11
N ASP A 200 -12.63 9.49 5.93
CA ASP A 200 -11.80 10.64 5.62
C ASP A 200 -10.57 10.27 4.74
N ASP A 201 -10.25 8.98 4.61
CA ASP A 201 -9.11 8.46 3.82
C ASP A 201 -9.54 7.52 2.69
N VAL A 202 -10.54 7.91 1.89
CA VAL A 202 -11.06 7.11 0.76
C VAL A 202 -10.76 7.71 -0.62
N PRO A 203 -9.53 8.18 -0.92
CA PRO A 203 -9.26 8.84 -2.19
C PRO A 203 -9.52 7.90 -3.37
N ASP A 204 -10.29 8.36 -4.35
CA ASP A 204 -10.62 7.60 -5.56
C ASP A 204 -11.40 6.29 -5.33
N HIS A 205 -11.98 6.04 -4.15
CA HIS A 205 -12.71 4.79 -3.86
C HIS A 205 -13.81 4.45 -4.89
N ALA A 206 -14.62 5.43 -5.29
CA ALA A 206 -15.64 5.25 -6.33
C ALA A 206 -15.04 4.89 -7.70
N ARG A 207 -13.84 5.43 -8.02
CA ARG A 207 -13.13 5.12 -9.26
C ARG A 207 -12.60 3.68 -9.23
N TRP A 208 -12.07 3.24 -8.08
CA TRP A 208 -11.64 1.86 -7.86
C TRP A 208 -12.82 0.88 -7.95
N ALA A 209 -13.92 1.16 -7.24
CA ALA A 209 -15.14 0.35 -7.29
C ALA A 209 -15.66 0.19 -8.72
N LYS A 210 -15.71 1.29 -9.49
CA LYS A 210 -16.09 1.24 -10.91
C LYS A 210 -15.11 0.43 -11.76
N ARG A 211 -13.79 0.59 -11.54
CA ARG A 211 -12.75 -0.05 -12.36
C ARG A 211 -12.68 -1.56 -12.11
N LEU A 212 -12.75 -1.97 -10.86
CA LEU A 212 -12.63 -3.37 -10.42
C LEU A 212 -13.99 -4.07 -10.32
N GLN A 213 -15.10 -3.33 -10.44
CA GLN A 213 -16.46 -3.82 -10.24
C GLN A 213 -16.66 -4.51 -8.88
N CYS A 214 -16.09 -3.91 -7.83
CA CYS A 214 -16.13 -4.46 -6.48
C CYS A 214 -17.16 -3.74 -5.60
N ASP A 215 -17.68 -4.46 -4.61
CA ASP A 215 -18.56 -3.90 -3.58
C ASP A 215 -17.70 -3.25 -2.48
N ARG A 216 -17.97 -1.98 -2.18
CA ARG A 216 -17.31 -1.28 -1.08
C ARG A 216 -17.99 -1.64 0.23
N ILE A 217 -17.17 -2.00 1.20
CA ILE A 217 -17.56 -2.30 2.56
C ILE A 217 -17.09 -1.15 3.45
N LEU A 218 -18.00 -0.55 4.22
CA LEU A 218 -17.67 0.48 5.20
C LEU A 218 -18.56 0.32 6.44
N HIS A 219 -18.04 0.68 7.60
CA HIS A 219 -18.84 0.62 8.82
C HIS A 219 -19.78 1.82 8.96
N MET A 220 -20.97 1.61 9.54
CA MET A 220 -22.03 2.62 9.65
C MET A 220 -21.57 3.93 10.32
N ARG A 221 -20.68 3.85 11.33
CA ARG A 221 -20.11 5.04 11.99
C ARG A 221 -19.25 5.91 11.07
N GLU A 222 -18.74 5.33 10.00
CA GLU A 222 -17.90 5.98 9.00
C GLU A 222 -18.68 6.33 7.74
N VAL A 223 -19.99 6.08 7.68
CA VAL A 223 -20.79 6.48 6.52
C VAL A 223 -21.04 7.99 6.60
N LYS A 224 -20.43 8.74 5.68
CA LYS A 224 -20.61 10.19 5.50
C LYS A 224 -21.07 10.47 4.06
N LEU A 225 -21.40 11.72 3.72
CA LEU A 225 -21.87 12.08 2.38
C LEU A 225 -20.99 11.52 1.23
N PRO A 226 -19.64 11.56 1.28
CA PRO A 226 -18.80 11.01 0.21
C PRO A 226 -18.86 9.48 0.07
N THR A 227 -19.32 8.79 1.11
CA THR A 227 -19.38 7.32 1.20
C THR A 227 -20.80 6.82 1.43
N ALA A 228 -21.81 7.66 1.19
CA ALA A 228 -23.21 7.31 1.45
C ALA A 228 -23.76 6.24 0.50
N ASP A 229 -23.08 6.02 -0.63
CA ASP A 229 -23.44 5.10 -1.70
C ASP A 229 -22.69 3.76 -1.62
N VAL A 230 -21.97 3.48 -0.53
CA VAL A 230 -21.27 2.19 -0.35
C VAL A 230 -22.26 1.02 -0.36
N GLU A 231 -21.83 -0.07 -0.98
CA GLU A 231 -22.68 -1.21 -1.30
C GLU A 231 -23.01 -2.06 -0.06
N LEU A 232 -22.07 -2.15 0.89
CA LEU A 232 -22.19 -2.97 2.09
C LEU A 232 -21.84 -2.15 3.35
N ILE A 233 -22.84 -1.95 4.21
CA ILE A 233 -22.68 -1.23 5.47
C ILE A 233 -22.58 -2.23 6.63
N LEU A 234 -21.50 -2.16 7.40
CA LEU A 234 -21.32 -2.96 8.61
C LEU A 234 -21.94 -2.27 9.83
N GLU A 235 -22.66 -3.04 10.64
CA GLU A 235 -23.29 -2.59 11.88
C GLU A 235 -22.86 -3.41 13.09
N GLY A 236 -23.00 -2.87 14.30
CA GLY A 236 -22.63 -3.55 15.55
C GLY A 236 -21.18 -3.31 15.96
N GLN A 237 -20.57 -4.27 16.65
CA GLN A 237 -19.18 -4.17 17.16
C GLN A 237 -18.25 -5.24 16.58
N GLY A 238 -18.75 -6.08 15.68
CA GLY A 238 -18.00 -7.18 15.07
C GLY A 238 -17.69 -8.34 16.04
N PRO A 239 -16.82 -9.28 15.63
CA PRO A 239 -16.16 -9.33 14.32
C PRO A 239 -17.17 -9.54 13.18
N TRP A 240 -16.83 -9.06 11.98
CA TRP A 240 -17.59 -9.36 10.76
C TRP A 240 -16.77 -10.27 9.87
N SER A 241 -17.35 -11.40 9.48
CA SER A 241 -16.68 -12.32 8.58
C SER A 241 -17.04 -12.00 7.13
N ILE A 242 -16.05 -11.59 6.33
CA ILE A 242 -16.22 -11.45 4.86
C ILE A 242 -16.22 -12.84 4.22
N PHE A 243 -15.32 -13.70 4.71
CA PHE A 243 -15.19 -15.11 4.36
C PHE A 243 -15.01 -15.94 5.64
N SER A 244 -14.99 -17.26 5.52
CA SER A 244 -14.81 -18.19 6.65
C SER A 244 -13.47 -18.03 7.39
N ASP A 245 -12.50 -17.44 6.72
CA ASP A 245 -11.08 -17.31 7.05
C ASP A 245 -10.63 -15.84 7.21
N PHE A 246 -11.54 -14.88 7.05
CA PHE A 246 -11.27 -13.45 7.21
C PHE A 246 -12.25 -12.81 8.17
N ASP A 247 -11.71 -12.21 9.23
CA ASP A 247 -12.48 -11.33 10.10
C ASP A 247 -12.04 -9.88 9.93
N LEU A 248 -13.03 -9.01 9.87
CA LEU A 248 -12.89 -7.60 10.12
C LEU A 248 -13.12 -7.36 11.61
N ILE A 249 -12.10 -6.81 12.27
CA ILE A 249 -12.19 -6.43 13.68
C ILE A 249 -12.18 -4.91 13.77
N PHE A 250 -13.18 -4.37 14.46
CA PHE A 250 -13.15 -3.00 14.92
C PHE A 250 -12.10 -2.85 16.02
N THR A 251 -11.16 -1.93 15.84
CA THR A 251 -10.19 -1.55 16.87
C THR A 251 -10.33 -0.08 17.19
N PRO A 252 -10.75 0.30 18.40
CA PRO A 252 -10.87 1.72 18.75
C PRO A 252 -9.52 2.44 18.66
N GLY A 253 -9.52 3.65 18.08
CA GLY A 253 -8.36 4.54 17.94
C GLY A 253 -8.79 5.99 17.67
N HIS A 254 -7.86 6.95 17.84
CA HIS A 254 -7.87 8.44 17.70
C HIS A 254 -9.13 9.30 17.99
N THR A 255 -10.27 8.70 18.32
CA THR A 255 -11.43 9.36 18.94
C THR A 255 -11.79 8.60 20.21
N GLU A 256 -12.10 9.33 21.28
CA GLU A 256 -12.19 8.86 22.66
C GLU A 256 -12.93 7.52 22.82
N SER A 257 -12.17 6.49 23.18
CA SER A 257 -12.30 5.81 24.48
C SER A 257 -11.33 4.62 24.53
N GLN A 258 -10.50 4.63 25.58
CA GLN A 258 -9.78 3.46 26.03
C GLN A 258 -10.77 2.34 26.36
N GLY A 259 -10.55 1.11 25.87
CA GLY A 259 -11.45 0.02 26.20
C GLY A 259 -11.04 -1.35 25.67
N LYS A 260 -10.17 -2.02 26.43
CA LYS A 260 -9.92 -3.48 26.47
C LYS A 260 -9.12 -4.08 25.31
N SER A 261 -7.81 -4.15 25.55
CA SER A 261 -6.91 -5.19 25.06
C SER A 261 -7.45 -6.57 25.46
N GLY A 262 -8.04 -7.31 24.52
CA GLY A 262 -8.25 -8.75 24.68
C GLY A 262 -6.96 -9.48 24.29
N ALA A 263 -6.60 -10.51 25.06
CA ALA A 263 -5.53 -11.45 24.71
C ALA A 263 -6.00 -12.32 23.52
N TYR A 264 -5.23 -12.39 22.43
CA TYR A 264 -5.58 -13.21 21.28
C TYR A 264 -4.36 -13.97 20.73
N ASN A 265 -4.61 -15.22 20.33
CA ASN A 265 -3.66 -16.30 20.09
C ASN A 265 -2.61 -16.02 18.99
N ALA A 266 -1.49 -16.74 19.09
CA ALA A 266 -0.30 -16.63 18.24
C ALA A 266 -0.39 -17.24 16.82
N TYR A 267 -1.60 -17.39 16.26
CA TYR A 267 -1.86 -18.04 14.94
C TYR A 267 -2.45 -17.08 13.90
N TYR A 268 -2.20 -15.77 14.04
CA TYR A 268 -2.77 -14.74 13.17
C TYR A 268 -1.70 -13.78 12.69
N SER A 269 -1.71 -13.52 11.39
CA SER A 269 -0.93 -12.45 10.77
C SER A 269 -1.79 -11.21 10.53
N TRP A 270 -1.25 -10.02 10.80
CA TRP A 270 -2.02 -8.76 10.93
C TRP A 270 -1.75 -7.80 9.78
N ILE A 271 -2.82 -7.18 9.26
CA ILE A 271 -2.74 -6.00 8.40
C ILE A 271 -3.38 -4.82 9.15
N PHE A 272 -2.59 -3.76 9.37
CA PHE A 272 -3.03 -2.55 10.05
C PHE A 272 -3.45 -1.49 9.04
N SER A 273 -4.70 -1.03 9.11
CA SER A 273 -5.18 0.06 8.29
C SER A 273 -6.24 0.87 9.06
N GLY A 274 -5.85 1.97 9.71
CA GLY A 274 -6.77 2.84 10.44
C GLY A 274 -7.43 2.19 11.67
N PHE A 275 -8.74 2.43 11.85
CA PHE A 275 -9.54 1.92 12.99
C PHE A 275 -9.92 0.43 12.87
N TYR A 276 -9.56 -0.24 11.79
CA TYR A 276 -9.92 -1.64 11.57
C TYR A 276 -8.67 -2.47 11.36
N ARG A 277 -8.75 -3.71 11.84
CA ARG A 277 -7.76 -4.74 11.53
C ARG A 277 -8.41 -5.81 10.67
N VAL A 278 -7.70 -6.20 9.62
CA VAL A 278 -8.04 -7.40 8.85
C VAL A 278 -7.20 -8.53 9.43
N MET A 279 -7.87 -9.53 9.99
CA MET A 279 -7.23 -10.76 10.43
C MET A 279 -7.37 -11.81 9.34
N VAL A 280 -6.24 -12.36 8.93
CA VAL A 280 -6.18 -13.58 8.11
C VAL A 280 -6.03 -14.74 9.10
N ARG A 281 -6.99 -15.67 9.09
CA ARG A 281 -6.89 -16.91 9.87
C ARG A 281 -6.07 -17.91 9.04
N ASP A 282 -5.03 -18.49 9.64
CA ASP A 282 -4.29 -19.62 9.04
C ASP A 282 -5.18 -20.86 8.84
#